data_AF-A0A933CM91-F1
#
_entry.id   AF-A0A933CM91-F1
#
_cell.length_a   1.000
_cell.length_b   1.000
_cell.length_c   1.000
_cell.angle_alpha   90.00
_cell.angle_beta   90.00
_cell.angle_gamma   90.00
#
_symmetry.space_group_name_H-M   'P 1'
#
loop_
_entity.id
_entity.type
_entity.pdbx_description
1 polymer ?
#
loop_
_entity_poly.entity_id
_entity_poly.type
_entity_poly.pdbx_seq_one_letter_code
_entity_poly.pdbx_strand_id
1 'polypeptide(L)'
;MGQALPLQNLVLTLLFRLGVAASIAALIARSAFFQRVLREEERGLDERLLFVLLYGPPVALGVLTRILLGYRATDVSLEGALVAGLVGGRMTGMMVGVLAALPAFFNEELLSLPFGVLCGAVGGVLRELSTNREQVWQFGPFMFLSVPRWLYRLVVKREGNWLMLPLLASVGLELLRIGLGETFPGALFYFGRGESWLLVLPVFGSVVAVALSLMIWNNTRIQIKLLDQEQSLLAARMEALTSQINPHFLFNTLNTVAALIRVDPDAARGLLVKLSAILRRLLRKHENFVPLRDELEFIDDYLAIETVRFGPEKLQFRKQVEEDTLDAIVPSMLLQPIIENSIRHGLGPRLEGGEICLRTARHDG
;
A
#
# COMPACT_ATOMS: atom_id res chain seq x y z
N MET A 1 40.92 -20.00 -13.72
CA MET A 1 41.42 -18.83 -14.48
C MET A 1 40.74 -18.79 -15.84
N GLY A 2 40.01 -17.72 -16.15
CA GLY A 2 38.86 -17.72 -17.07
C GLY A 2 39.17 -17.79 -18.56
N GLN A 3 38.65 -18.85 -19.21
CA GLN A 3 38.41 -18.91 -20.65
C GLN A 3 37.24 -17.98 -21.02
N ALA A 4 37.29 -17.41 -22.23
CA ALA A 4 36.16 -16.70 -22.82
C ALA A 4 34.95 -17.64 -22.87
N LEU A 5 33.85 -17.25 -22.23
CA LEU A 5 32.62 -18.02 -22.33
C LEU A 5 32.08 -17.88 -23.76
N PRO A 6 31.67 -18.98 -24.43
CA PRO A 6 30.96 -18.85 -25.69
C PRO A 6 29.72 -17.98 -25.48
N LEU A 7 29.36 -17.19 -26.49
CA LEU A 7 28.27 -16.19 -26.43
C LEU A 7 26.99 -16.75 -25.78
N GLN A 8 26.60 -17.98 -26.13
CA GLN A 8 25.43 -18.66 -25.57
C GLN A 8 25.50 -18.81 -24.04
N ASN A 9 26.67 -19.18 -23.49
CA ASN A 9 26.85 -19.34 -22.06
C ASN A 9 26.85 -17.99 -21.33
N LEU A 10 27.37 -16.93 -21.96
CA LEU A 10 27.34 -15.58 -21.39
C LEU A 10 25.89 -15.07 -21.29
N VAL A 11 25.12 -15.19 -22.38
CA VAL A 11 23.70 -14.77 -22.39
C VAL A 11 22.89 -15.54 -21.36
N LEU A 12 23.05 -16.86 -21.29
CA LEU A 12 22.36 -17.70 -20.30
C LEU A 12 22.72 -17.29 -18.86
N THR A 13 24.00 -17.06 -18.58
CA THR A 13 24.48 -16.60 -17.27
C THR A 13 23.84 -15.27 -16.88
N LEU A 14 23.76 -14.32 -17.82
CA LEU A 14 23.16 -13.01 -17.56
C LEU A 14 21.64 -13.12 -17.36
N LEU A 15 20.93 -13.98 -18.10
CA LEU A 15 19.50 -14.23 -17.87
C LEU A 15 19.24 -14.80 -16.48
N PHE A 16 20.04 -15.78 -16.03
CA PHE A 16 19.94 -16.29 -14.66
C PHE A 16 20.25 -15.22 -13.62
N ARG A 17 21.23 -14.34 -13.88
CA ARG A 17 21.56 -13.20 -13.02
C ARG A 17 20.37 -12.27 -12.81
N LEU A 18 19.64 -11.95 -13.89
CA LEU A 18 18.39 -11.18 -13.80
C LEU A 18 17.34 -11.90 -12.93
N GLY A 19 17.20 -13.21 -13.10
CA GLY A 19 16.31 -14.04 -12.30
C GLY A 19 16.66 -14.03 -10.80
N VAL A 20 17.95 -14.11 -10.46
CA VAL A 20 18.44 -14.03 -9.07
C VAL A 20 18.14 -12.67 -8.47
N ALA A 21 18.46 -11.58 -9.18
CA ALA A 21 18.18 -10.22 -8.72
C ALA A 21 16.67 -10.02 -8.46
N ALA A 22 15.83 -10.43 -9.41
CA ALA A 22 14.38 -10.36 -9.28
C ALA A 22 13.86 -11.21 -8.10
N SER A 23 14.41 -12.40 -7.90
CA SER A 23 14.02 -13.31 -6.81
C SER A 23 14.37 -12.72 -5.44
N ILE A 24 15.57 -12.15 -5.28
CA ILE A 24 15.98 -11.47 -4.04
C ILE A 24 15.05 -10.28 -3.78
N ALA A 25 14.81 -9.43 -4.78
CA ALA A 25 13.92 -8.29 -4.65
C ALA A 25 12.49 -8.71 -4.25
N ALA A 26 11.94 -9.73 -4.89
CA ALA A 26 10.60 -10.24 -4.61
C ALA A 26 10.48 -10.93 -3.24
N LEU A 27 11.51 -11.68 -2.81
CA LEU A 27 11.53 -12.32 -1.49
C LEU A 27 11.49 -11.27 -0.38
N ILE A 28 12.30 -10.22 -0.51
CA ILE A 28 12.42 -9.17 0.50
C ILE A 28 11.15 -8.29 0.52
N ALA A 29 10.52 -8.06 -0.64
CA ALA A 29 9.22 -7.38 -0.76
C ALA A 29 8.08 -8.03 0.06
N ARG A 30 8.18 -9.32 0.39
CA ARG A 30 7.19 -10.04 1.20
C ARG A 30 7.33 -9.80 2.71
N SER A 31 8.47 -9.28 3.16
CA SER A 31 8.69 -9.01 4.59
C SER A 31 7.90 -7.79 5.04
N ALA A 32 7.06 -7.96 6.08
CA ALA A 32 6.30 -6.86 6.68
C ALA A 32 7.21 -5.72 7.19
N PHE A 33 8.41 -6.07 7.66
CA PHE A 33 9.41 -5.09 8.06
C PHE A 33 9.90 -4.27 6.86
N PHE A 34 10.25 -4.93 5.76
CA PHE A 34 10.71 -4.23 4.57
C PHE A 34 9.61 -3.38 3.93
N GLN A 35 8.37 -3.85 3.97
CA GLN A 35 7.22 -3.06 3.53
C GLN A 35 7.05 -1.78 4.35
N ARG A 36 7.41 -1.78 5.64
CA ARG A 36 7.46 -0.55 6.48
C ARG A 36 8.58 0.40 6.01
N VAL A 37 9.77 -0.15 5.77
CA VAL A 37 10.92 0.58 5.21
C VAL A 37 10.60 1.24 3.86
N LEU A 38 9.75 0.62 3.03
CA LEU A 38 9.30 1.18 1.75
C LEU A 38 8.27 2.31 1.89
N ARG A 39 7.52 2.34 2.99
CA ARG A 39 6.50 3.37 3.30
C ARG A 39 7.13 4.64 3.84
N GLU A 40 8.11 4.53 4.73
CA GLU A 40 8.69 5.68 5.44
C GLU A 40 9.83 6.34 4.62
N GLU A 41 9.75 7.67 4.44
CA GLU A 41 10.77 8.45 3.71
C GLU A 41 12.03 8.70 4.53
N GLU A 42 11.85 8.91 5.83
CA GLU A 42 12.90 9.11 6.82
C GLU A 42 12.96 7.90 7.71
N ARG A 43 14.16 7.32 7.85
CA ARG A 43 14.35 6.07 8.56
C ARG A 43 15.29 6.27 9.72
N GLY A 44 14.90 5.73 10.87
CA GLY A 44 15.76 5.64 12.05
C GLY A 44 17.00 4.78 11.81
N LEU A 45 17.95 4.82 12.75
CA LEU A 45 19.15 4.00 12.67
C LEU A 45 18.82 2.50 12.72
N ASP A 46 17.88 2.11 13.58
CA ASP A 46 17.48 0.72 13.78
C ASP A 46 16.90 0.10 12.51
N GLU A 47 16.07 0.85 11.79
CA GLU A 47 15.44 0.37 10.56
C GLU A 47 16.46 0.24 9.42
N ARG A 48 17.43 1.15 9.37
CA ARG A 48 18.54 1.08 8.40
C ARG A 48 19.38 -0.17 8.65
N LEU A 49 19.71 -0.45 9.92
CA LEU A 49 20.46 -1.65 10.31
C LEU A 49 19.68 -2.92 9.99
N LEU A 50 18.39 -2.96 10.32
CA LEU A 50 17.56 -4.13 10.06
C LEU A 50 17.36 -4.36 8.55
N PHE A 51 17.29 -3.32 7.73
CA PHE A 51 17.31 -3.47 6.28
C PHE A 51 18.63 -4.06 5.77
N VAL A 52 19.79 -3.62 6.31
CA VAL A 52 21.09 -4.22 5.99
C VAL A 52 21.10 -5.71 6.35
N LEU A 53 20.60 -6.08 7.53
CA LEU A 53 20.54 -7.47 8.00
C LEU A 53 19.58 -8.34 7.19
N LEU A 54 18.52 -7.76 6.61
CA LEU A 54 17.57 -8.48 5.78
C LEU A 54 18.05 -8.60 4.32
N TYR A 55 18.62 -7.54 3.77
CA TYR A 55 18.98 -7.44 2.34
C TYR A 55 20.42 -7.86 2.04
N GLY A 56 21.36 -7.58 2.94
CA GLY A 56 22.77 -7.91 2.78
C GLY A 56 23.05 -9.41 2.64
N PRO A 57 22.55 -10.29 3.53
CA PRO A 57 22.86 -11.72 3.48
C PRO A 57 22.43 -12.44 2.19
N PRO A 58 21.22 -12.21 1.63
CA PRO A 58 20.86 -12.79 0.34
C PRO A 58 21.80 -12.38 -0.81
N VAL A 59 22.26 -11.13 -0.82
CA VAL A 59 23.22 -10.64 -1.82
C VAL A 59 24.60 -11.27 -1.61
N ALA A 60 25.08 -11.33 -0.36
CA ALA A 60 26.35 -11.98 0.00
C ALA A 60 26.35 -13.48 -0.30
N LEU A 61 25.22 -14.16 -0.09
CA LEU A 61 25.02 -15.56 -0.45
C LEU A 61 25.13 -15.76 -1.96
N GLY A 62 24.68 -14.79 -2.77
CA GLY A 62 24.90 -14.79 -4.21
C GLY A 62 26.39 -14.82 -4.59
N VAL A 63 27.22 -14.05 -3.87
CA VAL A 63 28.68 -14.05 -4.07
C VAL A 63 29.32 -15.34 -3.56
N LEU A 64 28.88 -15.84 -2.40
CA LEU A 64 29.37 -17.09 -1.82
C LEU A 64 29.08 -18.29 -2.74
N THR A 65 27.88 -18.36 -3.33
CA THR A 65 27.51 -19.42 -4.28
C THR A 65 28.34 -19.35 -5.56
N ARG A 66 28.70 -18.15 -6.04
CA ARG A 66 29.66 -17.99 -7.15
C ARG A 66 31.02 -18.61 -6.80
N ILE A 67 31.53 -18.35 -5.60
CA ILE A 67 32.86 -18.77 -5.18
C ILE A 67 32.91 -20.28 -4.91
N LEU A 68 31.95 -20.79 -4.13
CA LEU A 68 31.93 -22.20 -3.70
C LEU A 68 31.46 -23.16 -4.79
N LEU A 69 30.46 -22.76 -5.59
CA LEU A 69 29.83 -23.64 -6.60
C LEU A 69 30.23 -23.27 -8.04
N GLY A 70 31.01 -22.20 -8.24
CA GLY A 70 31.41 -21.73 -9.57
C GLY A 70 30.28 -21.10 -10.39
N TYR A 71 29.09 -20.93 -9.82
CA TYR A 71 27.91 -20.46 -10.55
C TYR A 71 27.90 -18.93 -10.64
N ARG A 72 28.46 -18.39 -11.73
CA ARG A 72 28.73 -16.95 -11.88
C ARG A 72 27.48 -16.07 -11.89
N ALA A 73 26.32 -16.60 -12.27
CA ALA A 73 25.09 -15.84 -12.43
C ALA A 73 24.54 -15.29 -11.09
N THR A 74 24.91 -15.88 -9.95
CA THR A 74 24.36 -15.48 -8.65
C THR A 74 25.00 -14.22 -8.08
N ASP A 75 26.11 -13.75 -8.66
CA ASP A 75 26.75 -12.51 -8.21
C ASP A 75 25.97 -11.28 -8.71
N VAL A 76 25.20 -10.72 -7.77
CA VAL A 76 24.44 -9.47 -7.92
C VAL A 76 24.96 -8.40 -6.95
N SER A 77 26.25 -8.47 -6.57
CA SER A 77 26.85 -7.62 -5.54
C SER A 77 26.81 -6.13 -5.89
N LEU A 78 27.10 -5.78 -7.15
CA LEU A 78 27.03 -4.41 -7.66
C LEU A 78 25.60 -3.87 -7.57
N GLU A 79 24.64 -4.60 -8.13
CA GLU A 79 23.25 -4.18 -8.19
C GLU A 79 22.66 -4.10 -6.79
N GLY A 80 22.96 -5.08 -5.96
CA GLY A 80 22.51 -5.14 -4.58
C GLY A 80 23.01 -3.95 -3.76
N ALA A 81 24.31 -3.66 -3.79
CA ALA A 81 24.88 -2.53 -3.08
C ALA A 81 24.29 -1.18 -3.59
N LEU A 82 24.21 -1.02 -4.92
CA LEU A 82 23.67 0.20 -5.54
C LEU A 82 22.20 0.43 -5.18
N VAL A 83 21.35 -0.59 -5.33
CA VAL A 83 19.92 -0.53 -4.99
C VAL A 83 19.72 -0.31 -3.49
N ALA A 84 20.52 -0.95 -2.63
CA ALA A 84 20.50 -0.70 -1.19
C ALA A 84 20.89 0.75 -0.85
N GLY A 85 21.84 1.35 -1.57
CA GLY A 85 22.20 2.76 -1.44
C GLY A 85 21.06 3.69 -1.87
N LEU A 86 20.45 3.42 -3.03
CA LEU A 86 19.35 4.20 -3.58
C LEU A 86 18.12 4.20 -2.67
N VAL A 87 17.82 3.05 -2.08
CA VAL A 87 16.65 2.90 -1.21
C VAL A 87 16.97 3.28 0.21
N GLY A 88 18.06 2.77 0.78
CA GLY A 88 18.43 2.89 2.19
C GLY A 88 19.27 4.11 2.56
N GLY A 89 19.91 4.76 1.58
CA GLY A 89 20.84 5.87 1.78
C GLY A 89 22.30 5.41 1.87
N ARG A 90 23.23 6.38 1.99
CA ARG A 90 24.67 6.16 1.85
C ARG A 90 25.25 5.10 2.79
N MET A 91 25.00 5.22 4.09
CA MET A 91 25.52 4.27 5.08
C MET A 91 24.98 2.85 4.85
N THR A 92 23.70 2.74 4.52
CA THR A 92 23.03 1.47 4.25
C THR A 92 23.58 0.79 3.00
N GLY A 93 23.76 1.55 1.90
CA GLY A 93 24.39 1.04 0.69
C GLY A 93 25.82 0.57 0.94
N MET A 94 26.63 1.37 1.63
CA MET A 94 28.02 1.00 1.98
C MET A 94 28.07 -0.29 2.82
N MET A 95 27.22 -0.42 3.85
CA MET A 95 27.19 -1.62 4.69
C MET A 95 26.78 -2.87 3.91
N VAL A 96 25.75 -2.78 3.05
CA VAL A 96 25.38 -3.88 2.15
C VAL A 96 26.53 -4.21 1.19
N GLY A 97 27.22 -3.19 0.66
CA GLY A 97 28.38 -3.35 -0.20
C GLY A 97 29.53 -4.10 0.49
N VAL A 98 29.82 -3.77 1.75
CA VAL A 98 30.80 -4.51 2.56
C VAL A 98 30.35 -5.96 2.73
N LEU A 99 29.13 -6.19 3.22
CA LEU A 99 28.61 -7.54 3.46
C LEU A 99 28.63 -8.42 2.20
N ALA A 100 28.22 -7.86 1.06
CA ALA A 100 28.23 -8.56 -0.21
C ALA A 100 29.64 -8.91 -0.69
N ALA A 101 30.62 -8.03 -0.44
CA ALA A 101 32.00 -8.20 -0.89
C ALA A 101 32.85 -9.09 0.03
N LEU A 102 32.48 -9.27 1.30
CA LEU A 102 33.25 -10.06 2.27
C LEU A 102 33.63 -11.47 1.76
N PRO A 103 32.72 -12.28 1.19
CA PRO A 103 33.08 -13.60 0.69
C PRO A 103 34.15 -13.56 -0.41
N ALA A 104 34.06 -12.59 -1.32
CA ALA A 104 35.02 -12.40 -2.42
C ALA A 104 36.38 -11.94 -1.89
N PHE A 105 36.39 -11.03 -0.91
CA PHE A 105 37.62 -10.55 -0.28
C PHE A 105 38.41 -11.67 0.40
N PHE A 106 37.73 -12.56 1.12
CA PHE A 106 38.38 -13.74 1.71
C PHE A 106 38.85 -14.76 0.66
N ASN A 107 38.33 -14.69 -0.57
CA ASN A 107 38.76 -15.49 -1.71
C ASN A 107 39.77 -14.72 -2.60
N GLU A 108 40.61 -13.89 -2.00
CA GLU A 108 41.71 -13.14 -2.63
C GLU A 108 41.28 -12.06 -3.66
N GLU A 109 39.99 -11.77 -3.81
CA GLU A 109 39.50 -10.65 -4.63
C GLU A 109 39.56 -9.33 -3.83
N LEU A 110 40.77 -8.83 -3.59
CA LEU A 110 41.03 -7.69 -2.69
C LEU A 110 40.27 -6.40 -3.07
N LEU A 111 40.00 -6.17 -4.37
CA LEU A 111 39.27 -4.98 -4.82
C LEU A 111 37.75 -5.10 -4.64
N SER A 112 37.22 -6.25 -4.25
CA SER A 112 35.79 -6.46 -4.04
C SER A 112 35.22 -5.54 -2.95
N LEU A 113 35.91 -5.38 -1.81
CA LEU A 113 35.49 -4.51 -0.70
C LEU A 113 35.40 -3.03 -1.11
N PRO A 114 36.49 -2.38 -1.59
CA PRO A 114 36.41 -0.96 -1.97
C PRO A 114 35.42 -0.73 -3.11
N PHE A 115 35.28 -1.68 -4.03
CA PHE A 115 34.30 -1.60 -5.11
C PHE A 115 32.85 -1.72 -4.60
N GLY A 116 32.56 -2.66 -3.69
CA GLY A 116 31.24 -2.82 -3.07
C GLY A 116 30.82 -1.58 -2.28
N VAL A 117 31.75 -1.03 -1.48
CA VAL A 117 31.54 0.24 -0.75
C VAL A 117 31.23 1.38 -1.73
N LEU A 118 31.99 1.50 -2.82
CA LEU A 118 31.77 2.52 -3.86
C LEU A 118 30.37 2.39 -4.48
N CYS A 119 29.95 1.18 -4.86
CA CYS A 119 28.62 0.95 -5.45
C CYS A 119 27.50 1.42 -4.52
N GLY A 120 27.61 1.05 -3.23
CA GLY A 120 26.66 1.47 -2.21
C GLY A 120 26.67 2.97 -1.94
N ALA A 121 27.86 3.58 -1.91
CA ALA A 121 28.04 5.02 -1.73
C ALA A 121 27.40 5.80 -2.89
N VAL A 122 27.64 5.39 -4.13
CA VAL A 122 27.07 6.01 -5.34
C VAL A 122 25.55 6.00 -5.27
N GLY A 123 24.93 4.86 -4.93
CA GLY A 123 23.48 4.79 -4.77
C GLY A 123 22.94 5.76 -3.70
N GLY A 124 23.64 5.87 -2.57
CA GLY A 124 23.27 6.81 -1.50
C GLY A 124 23.41 8.28 -1.89
N VAL A 125 24.49 8.65 -2.59
CA VAL A 125 24.69 10.01 -3.09
C VAL A 125 23.62 10.37 -4.12
N LEU A 126 23.26 9.45 -5.02
CA LEU A 126 22.17 9.68 -5.97
C LEU A 126 20.83 9.95 -5.27
N ARG A 127 20.56 9.28 -4.15
CA ARG A 127 19.39 9.54 -3.32
C ARG A 127 19.44 10.92 -2.67
N GLU A 128 20.58 11.33 -2.12
CA GLU A 128 20.76 12.64 -1.47
C GLU A 128 20.67 13.80 -2.45
N LEU A 129 21.17 13.63 -3.69
CA LEU A 129 21.07 14.63 -4.74
C LEU A 129 19.63 14.78 -5.25
N SER A 130 18.81 13.73 -5.19
CA SER A 130 17.42 13.77 -5.67
C SER A 130 16.57 14.76 -4.86
N THR A 131 16.10 15.83 -5.51
CA THR A 131 15.30 16.90 -4.89
C THR A 131 14.00 16.38 -4.27
N ASN A 132 13.49 15.25 -4.79
CA ASN A 132 12.35 14.54 -4.24
C ASN A 132 12.66 13.04 -4.17
N ARG A 133 12.73 12.50 -2.94
CA ARG A 133 13.05 11.09 -2.65
C ARG A 133 12.02 10.12 -3.25
N GLU A 134 10.81 10.58 -3.60
CA GLU A 134 9.81 9.76 -4.28
C GLU A 134 10.13 9.50 -5.76
N GLN A 135 10.99 10.31 -6.40
CA GLN A 135 11.35 10.13 -7.82
C GLN A 135 12.10 8.81 -8.07
N VAL A 136 12.80 8.28 -7.06
CA VAL A 136 13.45 6.96 -7.10
C VAL A 136 12.43 5.84 -7.38
N TRP A 137 11.14 6.08 -7.14
CA TRP A 137 10.06 5.10 -7.33
C TRP A 137 9.22 5.34 -8.58
N GLN A 138 9.52 6.34 -9.41
CA GLN A 138 8.76 6.55 -10.65
C GLN A 138 9.08 5.51 -11.74
N PHE A 139 9.87 4.47 -11.43
CA PHE A 139 10.09 3.31 -12.31
C PHE A 139 8.78 2.52 -12.43
N GLY A 140 7.94 2.95 -13.38
CA GLY A 140 6.72 2.26 -13.76
C GLY A 140 7.01 1.04 -14.65
N PRO A 141 6.01 0.17 -14.86
CA PRO A 141 6.11 -1.05 -15.67
C PRO A 141 6.53 -0.82 -17.14
N PHE A 142 6.44 0.43 -17.62
CA PHE A 142 6.76 0.82 -18.99
C PHE A 142 8.05 1.63 -19.12
N MET A 143 8.98 1.50 -18.16
CA MET A 143 10.24 2.28 -18.17
C MET A 143 10.99 2.16 -19.49
N PHE A 144 11.14 0.96 -20.06
CA PHE A 144 11.85 0.74 -21.33
C PHE A 144 11.18 1.40 -22.53
N LEU A 145 9.85 1.59 -22.52
CA LEU A 145 9.14 2.29 -23.59
C LEU A 145 9.37 3.80 -23.55
N SER A 146 9.69 4.35 -22.38
CA SER A 146 9.98 5.78 -22.24
C SER A 146 11.47 6.11 -22.39
N VAL A 147 12.38 5.14 -22.25
CA VAL A 147 13.85 5.31 -22.44
C VAL A 147 14.22 6.07 -23.74
N PRO A 148 13.68 5.77 -24.93
CA PRO A 148 14.04 6.51 -26.14
C PRO A 148 13.66 7.99 -26.09
N ARG A 149 12.45 8.31 -25.58
CA ARG A 149 11.99 9.70 -25.42
C ARG A 149 12.85 10.46 -24.42
N TRP A 150 13.40 9.76 -23.44
CA TRP A 150 14.23 10.32 -22.40
C TRP A 150 15.67 10.55 -22.85
N LEU A 151 16.27 9.60 -23.57
CA LEU A 151 17.55 9.79 -24.26
C LEU A 151 17.49 10.99 -25.20
N TYR A 152 16.40 11.12 -25.97
CA TYR A 152 16.18 12.29 -26.81
C TYR A 152 16.16 13.60 -26.00
N ARG A 153 15.44 13.66 -24.88
CA ARG A 153 15.41 14.85 -24.01
C ARG A 153 16.77 15.17 -23.38
N LEU A 154 17.53 14.15 -22.98
CA LEU A 154 18.85 14.33 -22.38
C LEU A 154 19.85 14.88 -23.41
N VAL A 155 19.89 14.30 -24.61
CA VAL A 155 20.85 14.66 -25.66
C VAL A 155 20.47 15.98 -26.35
N VAL A 156 19.18 16.18 -26.63
CA VAL A 156 18.69 17.32 -27.42
C VAL A 156 18.27 18.51 -26.55
N LYS A 157 17.55 18.26 -25.45
CA LYS A 157 17.03 19.34 -24.58
C LYS A 157 17.90 19.64 -23.37
N ARG A 158 18.93 18.83 -23.08
CA ARG A 158 19.72 18.88 -21.83
C ARG A 158 18.87 18.91 -20.56
N GLU A 159 17.63 18.42 -20.63
CA GLU A 159 16.75 18.23 -19.49
C GLU A 159 17.10 16.89 -18.86
N GLY A 160 17.96 16.93 -17.84
CA GLY A 160 18.31 15.76 -17.05
C GLY A 160 17.10 15.27 -16.26
N ASN A 161 16.77 13.99 -16.41
CA ASN A 161 15.70 13.38 -15.63
C ASN A 161 16.29 12.43 -14.60
N TRP A 162 15.93 12.61 -13.33
CA TRP A 162 16.50 11.93 -12.18
C TRP A 162 16.42 10.40 -12.27
N LEU A 163 15.42 9.83 -12.96
CA LEU A 163 15.35 8.37 -13.13
C LEU A 163 16.43 7.78 -14.03
N MET A 164 17.13 8.57 -14.85
CA MET A 164 18.25 8.07 -15.65
C MET A 164 19.51 7.89 -14.81
N LEU A 165 19.67 8.62 -13.71
CA LEU A 165 20.91 8.64 -12.94
C LEU A 165 21.24 7.27 -12.31
N PRO A 166 20.29 6.51 -11.71
CA PRO A 166 20.56 5.15 -11.26
C PRO A 166 21.01 4.21 -12.37
N LEU A 167 20.40 4.31 -13.57
CA LEU A 167 20.73 3.47 -14.71
C LEU A 167 22.10 3.84 -15.30
N LEU A 168 22.38 5.14 -15.44
CA LEU A 168 23.68 5.63 -15.87
C LEU A 168 24.79 5.29 -14.88
N ALA A 169 24.51 5.36 -13.58
CA ALA A 169 25.44 4.92 -12.55
C ALA A 169 25.69 3.41 -12.61
N SER A 170 24.67 2.60 -12.89
CA SER A 170 24.85 1.16 -13.14
C SER A 170 25.77 0.90 -14.34
N VAL A 171 25.61 1.64 -15.44
CA VAL A 171 26.51 1.57 -16.61
C VAL A 171 27.94 1.95 -16.21
N GLY A 172 28.12 3.10 -15.55
CA GLY A 172 29.45 3.59 -15.16
C GLY A 172 30.17 2.66 -14.19
N LEU A 173 29.45 2.11 -13.20
CA LEU A 173 30.00 1.15 -12.24
C LEU A 173 30.36 -0.18 -12.90
N GLU A 174 29.57 -0.68 -13.85
CA GLU A 174 29.90 -1.92 -14.57
C GLU A 174 31.11 -1.73 -15.49
N LEU A 175 31.21 -0.60 -16.19
CA LEU A 175 32.40 -0.27 -16.99
C LEU A 175 33.65 -0.14 -16.12
N LEU A 176 33.52 0.50 -14.95
CA LEU A 176 34.61 0.59 -13.97
C LEU A 176 35.02 -0.80 -13.47
N ARG A 177 34.06 -1.67 -13.15
CA ARG A 177 34.29 -3.05 -12.73
C ARG A 177 35.11 -3.83 -13.76
N ILE A 178 34.72 -3.74 -15.03
CA ILE A 178 35.40 -4.40 -16.15
C ILE A 178 36.82 -3.83 -16.28
N GLY A 179 36.97 -2.50 -16.33
CA GLY A 179 38.29 -1.87 -16.46
C GLY A 179 39.24 -2.19 -15.30
N LEU A 180 38.76 -2.22 -14.06
CA LEU A 180 39.55 -2.63 -12.90
C LEU A 180 39.91 -4.12 -12.96
N GLY A 181 38.99 -4.98 -13.37
CA GLY A 181 39.23 -6.42 -13.50
C GLY A 181 40.20 -6.79 -14.64
N GLU A 182 40.26 -5.98 -15.71
CA GLU A 182 41.27 -6.10 -16.77
C GLU A 182 42.64 -5.60 -16.31
N THR A 183 42.69 -4.47 -15.60
CA THR A 183 43.93 -3.86 -15.10
C THR A 183 44.57 -4.70 -13.99
N PHE A 184 43.75 -5.27 -13.09
CA PHE A 184 44.18 -6.06 -11.94
C PHE A 184 43.56 -7.47 -12.00
N PRO A 185 44.11 -8.37 -12.83
CA PRO A 185 43.53 -9.70 -13.04
C PRO A 185 43.53 -10.51 -11.73
N GLY A 186 42.36 -11.03 -11.37
CA GLY A 186 42.15 -11.81 -10.13
C GLY A 186 41.76 -10.98 -8.92
N ALA A 187 41.96 -9.66 -8.94
CA ALA A 187 41.62 -8.79 -7.81
C ALA A 187 40.12 -8.44 -7.74
N LEU A 188 39.39 -8.55 -8.85
CA LEU A 188 37.95 -8.29 -8.94
C LEU A 188 37.28 -9.23 -9.95
N PHE A 189 36.16 -9.84 -9.57
CA PHE A 189 35.32 -10.58 -10.51
C PHE A 189 34.56 -9.65 -11.46
N TYR A 190 34.54 -9.97 -12.76
CA TYR A 190 33.76 -9.29 -13.79
C TYR A 190 33.29 -10.28 -14.86
N PHE A 191 32.27 -9.89 -15.63
CA PHE A 191 31.79 -10.65 -16.78
C PHE A 191 32.46 -10.13 -18.07
N GLY A 192 32.97 -11.05 -18.90
CA GLY A 192 33.42 -10.70 -20.26
C GLY A 192 34.93 -10.56 -20.45
N ARG A 193 35.69 -11.66 -20.36
CA ARG A 193 36.97 -11.78 -21.09
C ARG A 193 36.64 -12.17 -22.53
N GLY A 194 36.68 -11.22 -23.48
CA GLY A 194 36.34 -11.49 -24.88
C GLY A 194 36.37 -10.25 -25.77
N GLU A 195 35.74 -10.34 -26.95
CA GLU A 195 35.64 -9.24 -27.91
C GLU A 195 34.94 -8.00 -27.33
N SER A 196 35.40 -6.81 -27.70
CA SER A 196 34.96 -5.53 -27.11
C SER A 196 33.46 -5.27 -27.22
N TRP A 197 32.77 -5.82 -28.23
CA TRP A 197 31.32 -5.65 -28.38
C TRP A 197 30.50 -6.51 -27.40
N LEU A 198 31.07 -7.61 -26.88
CA LEU A 198 30.40 -8.48 -25.90
C LEU A 198 30.24 -7.80 -24.53
N LEU A 199 31.02 -6.75 -24.26
CA LEU A 199 30.95 -5.95 -23.03
C LEU A 199 29.59 -5.23 -22.88
N VAL A 200 28.85 -5.05 -23.98
CA VAL A 200 27.50 -4.47 -23.95
C VAL A 200 26.53 -5.37 -23.16
N LEU A 201 26.72 -6.69 -23.20
CA LEU A 201 25.80 -7.64 -22.57
C LEU A 201 25.83 -7.55 -21.02
N PRO A 202 26.99 -7.61 -20.33
CA PRO A 202 27.06 -7.39 -18.89
C PRO A 202 26.48 -6.04 -18.46
N VAL A 203 26.83 -4.96 -19.17
CA VAL A 203 26.33 -3.61 -18.90
C VAL A 203 24.81 -3.57 -18.98
N PHE A 204 24.24 -4.12 -20.05
CA PHE A 204 22.79 -4.21 -20.21
C PHE A 204 22.16 -5.06 -19.10
N GLY A 205 22.77 -6.19 -18.74
CA GLY A 205 22.32 -7.04 -17.65
C GLY A 205 22.26 -6.31 -16.31
N SER A 206 23.30 -5.54 -15.97
CA SER A 206 23.35 -4.78 -14.71
C SER A 206 22.27 -3.69 -14.66
N VAL A 207 22.05 -2.98 -15.78
CA VAL A 207 20.98 -1.98 -15.91
C VAL A 207 19.60 -2.61 -15.71
N VAL A 208 19.34 -3.76 -16.35
CA VAL A 208 18.07 -4.47 -16.23
C VAL A 208 17.87 -5.02 -14.83
N ALA A 209 18.90 -5.55 -14.17
CA ALA A 209 18.80 -6.07 -12.81
C ALA A 209 18.47 -4.97 -11.78
N VAL A 210 19.09 -3.79 -11.89
CA VAL A 210 18.73 -2.62 -11.06
C VAL A 210 17.29 -2.18 -11.33
N ALA A 211 16.93 -2.06 -12.61
CA ALA A 211 15.59 -1.69 -13.03
C ALA A 211 14.50 -2.63 -12.48
N LEU A 212 14.69 -3.94 -12.62
CA LEU A 212 13.75 -4.96 -12.14
C LEU A 212 13.58 -4.89 -10.61
N SER A 213 14.68 -4.74 -9.87
CA SER A 213 14.65 -4.64 -8.41
C SER A 213 13.82 -3.44 -7.95
N LEU A 214 14.06 -2.26 -8.54
CA LEU A 214 13.31 -1.05 -8.24
C LEU A 214 11.84 -1.16 -8.66
N MET A 215 11.55 -1.78 -9.81
CA MET A 215 10.18 -1.97 -10.30
C MET A 215 9.37 -2.90 -9.38
N ILE A 216 9.95 -4.01 -8.92
CA ILE A 216 9.27 -4.96 -8.01
C ILE A 216 8.89 -4.24 -6.70
N TRP A 217 9.83 -3.49 -6.13
CA TRP A 217 9.61 -2.76 -4.89
C TRP A 217 8.64 -1.59 -5.06
N ASN A 218 8.69 -0.88 -6.19
CA ASN A 218 7.72 0.16 -6.52
C ASN A 218 6.29 -0.40 -6.64
N ASN A 219 6.12 -1.51 -7.36
CA ASN A 219 4.81 -2.16 -7.48
C ASN A 219 4.26 -2.58 -6.11
N THR A 220 5.13 -3.12 -5.24
CA THR A 220 4.75 -3.49 -3.87
C THR A 220 4.31 -2.27 -3.06
N ARG A 221 5.06 -1.17 -3.17
CA ARG A 221 4.72 0.11 -2.52
C ARG A 221 3.37 0.66 -3.01
N ILE A 222 3.12 0.62 -4.32
CA ILE A 222 1.85 1.08 -4.90
C ILE A 222 0.69 0.22 -4.39
N GLN A 223 0.84 -1.11 -4.37
CA GLN A 223 -0.18 -2.01 -3.83
C GLN A 223 -0.51 -1.69 -2.36
N ILE A 224 0.51 -1.44 -1.55
CA ILE A 224 0.32 -1.05 -0.14
C ILE A 224 -0.42 0.28 -0.03
N LYS A 225 0.01 1.31 -0.77
CA LYS A 225 -0.66 2.62 -0.78
C LYS A 225 -2.14 2.51 -1.21
N LEU A 226 -2.45 1.66 -2.19
CA LEU A 226 -3.82 1.41 -2.64
C LEU A 226 -4.66 0.73 -1.55
N LEU A 227 -4.12 -0.28 -0.86
CA LEU A 227 -4.81 -0.94 0.25
C LEU A 227 -5.09 0.04 1.42
N ASP A 228 -4.12 0.87 1.78
CA ASP A 228 -4.28 1.88 2.84
C ASP A 228 -5.38 2.91 2.44
N GLN A 229 -5.46 3.29 1.15
CA GLN A 229 -6.52 4.16 0.63
C GLN A 229 -7.90 3.50 0.65
N GLU A 230 -8.01 2.23 0.25
CA GLU A 230 -9.26 1.47 0.31
C GLU A 230 -9.78 1.33 1.74
N GLN A 231 -8.89 1.03 2.70
CA GLN A 231 -9.24 0.97 4.12
C GLN A 231 -9.71 2.32 4.65
N SER A 232 -9.01 3.41 4.31
CA SER A 232 -9.40 4.76 4.71
C SER A 232 -10.77 5.16 4.14
N LEU A 233 -11.04 4.80 2.88
CA LEU A 233 -12.34 5.03 2.25
C LEU A 233 -13.45 4.19 2.90
N LEU A 234 -13.16 2.92 3.23
CA LEU A 234 -14.11 2.07 3.95
C LEU A 234 -14.43 2.65 5.33
N ALA A 235 -13.42 3.09 6.07
CA ALA A 235 -13.59 3.72 7.38
C ALA A 235 -14.43 5.00 7.28
N ALA A 236 -14.14 5.89 6.33
CA ALA A 236 -14.92 7.10 6.12
C ALA A 236 -16.38 6.81 5.69
N ARG A 237 -16.60 5.77 4.88
CA ARG A 237 -17.95 5.30 4.53
C ARG A 237 -18.68 4.74 5.75
N MET A 238 -18.00 3.96 6.59
CA MET A 238 -18.57 3.45 7.84
C MET A 238 -18.89 4.60 8.79
N GLU A 239 -18.00 5.58 8.95
CA GLU A 239 -18.24 6.78 9.74
C GLU A 239 -19.46 7.55 9.22
N ALA A 240 -19.54 7.79 7.91
CA ALA A 240 -20.70 8.42 7.28
C ALA A 240 -22.00 7.64 7.51
N LEU A 241 -21.99 6.31 7.37
CA LEU A 241 -23.13 5.45 7.67
C LEU A 241 -23.51 5.51 9.16
N THR A 242 -22.55 5.49 10.08
CA THR A 242 -22.82 5.63 11.51
C THR A 242 -23.33 7.02 11.88
N SER A 243 -22.94 8.07 11.15
CA SER A 243 -23.41 9.43 11.36
C SER A 243 -24.88 9.65 10.95
N GLN A 244 -25.42 8.76 10.10
CA GLN A 244 -26.85 8.73 9.76
C GLN A 244 -27.73 8.17 10.89
N ILE A 245 -27.14 7.68 11.99
CA ILE A 245 -27.85 7.33 13.23
C ILE A 245 -27.37 8.25 14.34
N ASN A 246 -28.29 8.70 15.20
CA ASN A 246 -27.92 9.31 16.47
C ASN A 246 -27.25 8.27 17.39
N PRO A 247 -25.95 8.35 17.71
CA PRO A 247 -25.26 7.35 18.54
C PRO A 247 -25.94 7.16 19.90
N HIS A 248 -26.57 8.22 20.42
CA HIS A 248 -27.34 8.20 21.65
C HIS A 248 -28.56 7.28 21.56
N PHE A 249 -29.26 7.25 20.42
CA PHE A 249 -30.39 6.33 20.20
C PHE A 249 -29.94 4.88 20.36
N LEU A 250 -28.84 4.51 19.70
CA LEU A 250 -28.30 3.15 19.70
C LEU A 250 -27.87 2.70 21.11
N PHE A 251 -27.09 3.53 21.81
CA PHE A 251 -26.68 3.24 23.19
C PHE A 251 -27.86 3.11 24.15
N ASN A 252 -28.84 4.02 24.05
CA ASN A 252 -30.00 3.97 24.93
C ASN A 252 -30.88 2.76 24.67
N THR A 253 -31.11 2.40 23.41
CA THR A 253 -31.89 1.21 23.08
C THR A 253 -31.21 -0.05 23.61
N LEU A 254 -29.89 -0.18 23.48
CA LEU A 254 -29.15 -1.32 24.06
C LEU A 254 -29.23 -1.36 25.59
N ASN A 255 -29.17 -0.21 26.26
CA ASN A 255 -29.35 -0.13 27.72
C ASN A 255 -30.77 -0.53 28.14
N THR A 256 -31.80 -0.10 27.40
CA THR A 256 -33.19 -0.52 27.63
C THR A 256 -33.37 -2.02 27.43
N VAL A 257 -32.76 -2.60 26.38
CA VAL A 257 -32.73 -4.07 26.20
C VAL A 257 -32.07 -4.73 27.41
N ALA A 258 -30.89 -4.26 27.85
CA ALA A 258 -30.17 -4.84 28.99
C ALA A 258 -30.99 -4.80 30.29
N ALA A 259 -31.76 -3.74 30.52
CA ALA A 259 -32.67 -3.63 31.66
C ALA A 259 -33.86 -4.58 31.53
N LEU A 260 -34.46 -4.70 30.35
CA LEU A 260 -35.62 -5.56 30.10
C LEU A 260 -35.29 -7.06 30.18
N ILE A 261 -34.07 -7.49 29.85
CA ILE A 261 -33.67 -8.92 29.91
C ILE A 261 -33.98 -9.57 31.27
N ARG A 262 -33.94 -8.82 32.37
CA ARG A 262 -34.22 -9.33 33.72
C ARG A 262 -35.69 -9.22 34.15
N VAL A 263 -36.46 -8.33 33.52
CA VAL A 263 -37.81 -7.95 33.95
C VAL A 263 -38.88 -8.52 33.01
N ASP A 264 -38.66 -8.39 31.70
CA ASP A 264 -39.52 -8.88 30.63
C ASP A 264 -38.64 -9.33 29.43
N PRO A 265 -38.20 -10.60 29.43
CA PRO A 265 -37.35 -11.14 28.37
C PRO A 265 -38.00 -11.15 26.98
N ASP A 266 -39.33 -11.25 26.92
CA ASP A 266 -40.08 -11.29 25.65
C ASP A 266 -40.15 -9.88 25.03
N ALA A 267 -40.40 -8.85 25.84
CA ALA A 267 -40.29 -7.46 25.41
C ALA A 267 -38.85 -7.12 24.95
N ALA A 268 -37.83 -7.59 25.67
CA ALA A 268 -36.43 -7.41 25.27
C ALA A 268 -36.13 -8.04 23.90
N ARG A 269 -36.65 -9.24 23.65
CA ARG A 269 -36.51 -9.94 22.36
C ARG A 269 -37.22 -9.18 21.23
N GLY A 270 -38.44 -8.70 21.46
CA GLY A 270 -39.17 -7.87 20.50
C GLY A 270 -38.42 -6.58 20.14
N LEU A 271 -37.83 -5.92 21.14
CA LEU A 271 -37.04 -4.71 20.96
C LEU A 271 -35.76 -4.96 20.14
N LEU A 272 -35.08 -6.09 20.37
CA LEU A 272 -33.92 -6.52 19.57
C LEU A 272 -34.27 -6.81 18.11
N VAL A 273 -35.42 -7.43 17.84
CA VAL A 273 -35.88 -7.69 16.47
C VAL A 273 -36.13 -6.38 15.72
N LYS A 274 -36.79 -5.40 16.36
CA LYS A 274 -37.02 -4.07 15.78
C LYS A 274 -35.72 -3.30 15.54
N LEU A 275 -34.79 -3.36 16.50
CA LEU A 275 -33.46 -2.77 16.32
C LEU A 275 -32.71 -3.41 15.14
N SER A 276 -32.80 -4.73 14.99
CA SER A 276 -32.22 -5.47 13.85
C SER A 276 -32.86 -5.06 12.52
N ALA A 277 -34.18 -4.83 12.48
CA ALA A 277 -34.88 -4.34 11.29
C ALA A 277 -34.41 -2.94 10.88
N ILE A 278 -34.28 -2.01 11.85
CA ILE A 278 -33.75 -0.67 11.64
C ILE A 278 -32.32 -0.73 11.07
N LEU A 279 -31.41 -1.47 11.73
CA LEU A 279 -30.02 -1.60 11.27
C LEU A 279 -29.92 -2.23 9.88
N ARG A 280 -30.76 -3.23 9.59
CA ARG A 280 -30.81 -3.89 8.27
C ARG A 280 -31.25 -2.92 7.18
N ARG A 281 -32.24 -2.05 7.46
CA ARG A 281 -32.69 -1.04 6.49
C ARG A 281 -31.61 0.00 6.21
N LEU A 282 -30.90 0.45 7.25
CA LEU A 282 -29.79 1.40 7.12
C LEU A 282 -28.60 0.86 6.33
N LEU A 283 -28.36 -0.46 6.40
CA LEU A 283 -27.30 -1.14 5.67
C LEU A 283 -27.71 -1.55 4.25
N ARG A 284 -29.01 -1.48 3.90
CA ARG A 284 -29.43 -1.69 2.51
C ARG A 284 -28.96 -0.50 1.68
N LYS A 285 -28.29 -0.83 0.58
CA LYS A 285 -27.74 0.10 -0.43
C LYS A 285 -28.79 1.20 -0.72
N HIS A 286 -28.37 2.47 -0.70
CA HIS A 286 -29.20 3.65 -0.95
C HIS A 286 -30.09 3.48 -2.19
N GLU A 287 -31.30 2.97 -2.01
CA GLU A 287 -32.40 3.33 -2.90
C GLU A 287 -32.68 4.80 -2.56
N ASN A 288 -32.32 5.69 -3.48
CA ASN A 288 -32.50 7.13 -3.27
C ASN A 288 -33.98 7.47 -3.02
N PHE A 289 -34.89 6.62 -3.50
CA PHE A 289 -36.33 6.79 -3.36
C PHE A 289 -37.02 5.46 -3.05
N VAL A 290 -38.01 5.50 -2.16
CA VAL A 290 -38.82 4.35 -1.72
C VAL A 290 -40.29 4.75 -1.65
N PRO A 291 -41.24 3.80 -1.72
CA PRO A 291 -42.65 4.08 -1.44
C PRO A 291 -42.85 4.62 -0.01
N LEU A 292 -43.79 5.54 0.16
CA LEU A 292 -44.11 6.12 1.46
C LEU A 292 -44.50 5.07 2.51
N ARG A 293 -45.15 3.97 2.10
CA ARG A 293 -45.43 2.83 2.99
C ARG A 293 -44.18 2.28 3.69
N ASP A 294 -43.06 2.21 2.98
CA ASP A 294 -41.83 1.66 3.53
C ASP A 294 -41.28 2.64 4.55
N GLU A 295 -41.24 3.95 4.26
CA GLU A 295 -40.88 4.99 5.24
C GLU A 295 -41.75 4.93 6.50
N LEU A 296 -43.06 4.79 6.33
CA LEU A 296 -44.00 4.67 7.44
C LEU A 296 -43.75 3.42 8.29
N GLU A 297 -43.47 2.26 7.68
CA GLU A 297 -43.14 1.02 8.40
C GLU A 297 -41.87 1.19 9.26
N PHE A 298 -40.86 1.88 8.73
CA PHE A 298 -39.65 2.17 9.51
C PHE A 298 -39.89 3.13 10.66
N ILE A 299 -40.72 4.15 10.46
CA ILE A 299 -41.12 5.07 11.53
C ILE A 299 -41.92 4.32 12.61
N ASP A 300 -42.77 3.38 12.23
CA ASP A 300 -43.54 2.56 13.18
C ASP A 300 -42.59 1.70 14.05
N ASP A 301 -41.58 1.08 13.44
CA ASP A 301 -40.54 0.34 14.18
C ASP A 301 -39.71 1.27 15.09
N TYR A 302 -39.29 2.43 14.59
CA TYR A 302 -38.53 3.42 15.35
C TYR A 302 -39.31 3.94 16.57
N LEU A 303 -40.57 4.31 16.38
CA LEU A 303 -41.43 4.81 17.45
C LEU A 303 -41.77 3.73 18.47
N ALA A 304 -41.89 2.47 18.06
CA ALA A 304 -42.08 1.37 19.01
C ALA A 304 -40.88 1.25 19.97
N ILE A 305 -39.65 1.43 19.47
CA ILE A 305 -38.45 1.46 20.31
C ILE A 305 -38.47 2.66 21.26
N GLU A 306 -38.78 3.84 20.73
CA GLU A 306 -38.83 5.09 21.49
C GLU A 306 -39.91 5.08 22.59
N THR A 307 -41.06 4.46 22.32
CA THR A 307 -42.17 4.34 23.28
C THR A 307 -41.80 3.46 24.47
N VAL A 308 -41.09 2.35 24.22
CA VAL A 308 -40.56 1.50 25.31
C VAL A 308 -39.52 2.27 26.13
N ARG A 309 -38.74 3.16 25.52
CA ARG A 309 -37.73 3.96 26.21
C ARG A 309 -38.32 5.06 27.08
N PHE A 310 -39.24 5.86 26.55
CA PHE A 310 -39.82 7.01 27.26
C PHE A 310 -40.98 6.63 28.18
N GLY A 311 -41.57 5.44 27.97
CA GLY A 311 -42.80 5.01 28.61
C GLY A 311 -44.02 5.46 27.82
N PRO A 312 -45.07 4.62 27.73
CA PRO A 312 -46.27 4.90 26.94
C PRO A 312 -47.04 6.15 27.38
N GLU A 313 -46.85 6.56 28.64
CA GLU A 313 -47.47 7.77 29.19
C GLU A 313 -46.82 9.06 28.67
N LYS A 314 -45.56 9.01 28.22
CA LYS A 314 -44.79 10.20 27.84
C LYS A 314 -44.71 10.45 26.33
N LEU A 315 -44.91 9.42 25.52
CA LEU A 315 -44.87 9.50 24.06
C LEU A 315 -46.14 8.88 23.47
N GLN A 316 -47.07 9.73 23.04
CA GLN A 316 -48.24 9.32 22.28
C GLN A 316 -48.01 9.58 20.79
N PHE A 317 -48.43 8.65 19.94
CA PHE A 317 -48.31 8.79 18.49
C PHE A 317 -49.66 8.59 17.81
N ARG A 318 -50.04 9.55 16.97
CA ARG A 318 -51.26 9.51 16.17
C ARG A 318 -50.93 9.61 14.69
N LYS A 319 -51.35 8.60 13.93
CA LYS A 319 -51.16 8.49 12.48
C LYS A 319 -52.48 8.72 11.76
N GLN A 320 -52.50 9.64 10.78
CA GLN A 320 -53.61 9.86 9.86
C GLN A 320 -53.06 9.79 8.45
N VAL A 321 -53.17 8.63 7.82
CA VAL A 321 -52.55 8.36 6.51
C VAL A 321 -53.66 8.08 5.50
N GLU A 322 -53.70 8.87 4.44
CA GLU A 322 -54.59 8.61 3.29
C GLU A 322 -54.02 7.47 2.43
N GLU A 323 -54.84 6.49 2.04
CA GLU A 323 -54.38 5.28 1.33
C GLU A 323 -53.74 5.59 -0.02
N ASP A 324 -54.21 6.62 -0.72
CA ASP A 324 -53.69 7.08 -2.01
C ASP A 324 -52.27 7.67 -1.92
N THR A 325 -51.78 7.97 -0.71
CA THR A 325 -50.42 8.46 -0.48
C THR A 325 -49.38 7.35 -0.29
N LEU A 326 -49.79 6.10 -0.01
CA LEU A 326 -48.89 5.01 0.39
C LEU A 326 -47.88 4.62 -0.70
N ASP A 327 -48.30 4.70 -1.96
CA ASP A 327 -47.50 4.36 -3.13
C ASP A 327 -46.64 5.54 -3.65
N ALA A 328 -46.75 6.72 -3.03
CA ALA A 328 -45.96 7.87 -3.42
C ALA A 328 -44.46 7.61 -3.22
N ILE A 329 -43.67 7.90 -4.24
CA ILE A 329 -42.22 7.73 -4.21
C ILE A 329 -41.59 8.93 -3.52
N VAL A 330 -40.97 8.72 -2.37
CA VAL A 330 -40.34 9.75 -1.54
C VAL A 330 -38.85 9.45 -1.35
N PRO A 331 -38.01 10.45 -1.07
CA PRO A 331 -36.63 10.19 -0.67
C PRO A 331 -36.57 9.22 0.51
N SER A 332 -35.69 8.23 0.45
CA SER A 332 -35.47 7.34 1.58
C SER A 332 -34.97 8.12 2.79
N MET A 333 -35.41 7.73 3.99
CA MET A 333 -35.05 8.37 5.26
C MET A 333 -35.54 9.83 5.39
N LEU A 334 -36.61 10.19 4.69
CA LEU A 334 -37.21 11.54 4.76
C LEU A 334 -37.85 11.79 6.12
N LEU A 335 -38.62 10.82 6.64
CA LEU A 335 -39.44 11.03 7.83
C LEU A 335 -38.64 10.97 9.13
N GLN A 336 -37.54 10.21 9.14
CA GLN A 336 -36.77 9.95 10.35
C GLN A 336 -36.20 11.23 11.00
N PRO A 337 -35.51 12.14 10.29
CA PRO A 337 -34.98 13.36 10.90
C PRO A 337 -36.08 14.25 11.50
N ILE A 338 -37.27 14.25 10.89
CA ILE A 338 -38.43 15.03 11.33
C ILE A 338 -38.95 14.46 12.65
N ILE A 339 -39.21 13.14 12.67
CA ILE A 339 -39.71 12.45 13.87
C ILE A 339 -38.70 12.52 15.01
N GLU A 340 -37.40 12.31 14.73
CA GLU A 340 -36.35 12.40 15.74
C GLU A 340 -36.29 13.81 16.35
N ASN A 341 -36.37 14.86 15.52
CA ASN A 341 -36.41 16.23 16.02
C ASN A 341 -37.65 16.52 16.86
N SER A 342 -38.83 16.01 16.46
CA SER A 342 -40.06 16.15 17.24
C SER A 342 -39.95 15.50 18.62
N ILE A 343 -39.33 14.33 18.73
CA ILE A 343 -39.12 13.66 20.02
C ILE A 343 -38.09 14.41 20.86
N ARG A 344 -36.91 14.68 20.30
CA ARG A 344 -35.78 15.26 21.06
C ARG A 344 -36.06 16.68 21.52
N HIS A 345 -36.53 17.54 20.61
CA HIS A 345 -36.72 18.96 20.89
C HIS A 345 -38.15 19.30 21.32
N GLY A 346 -39.14 18.55 20.83
CA GLY A 346 -40.55 18.78 21.19
C GLY A 346 -40.96 18.16 22.53
N LEU A 347 -40.58 16.89 22.77
CA LEU A 347 -41.04 16.13 23.93
C LEU A 347 -39.99 15.99 25.04
N GLY A 348 -38.70 15.93 24.69
CA GLY A 348 -37.60 15.84 25.66
C GLY A 348 -37.65 16.86 26.81
N PRO A 349 -38.02 18.14 26.58
CA PRO A 349 -38.12 19.16 27.64
C PRO A 349 -39.39 19.09 28.50
N ARG A 350 -40.41 18.29 28.13
CA ARG A 350 -41.73 18.30 28.78
C ARG A 350 -41.88 17.18 29.80
N LEU A 351 -42.11 17.54 31.06
CA LEU A 351 -42.27 16.59 32.18
C LEU A 351 -43.53 15.70 32.05
N GLU A 352 -44.59 16.22 31.45
CA GLU A 352 -45.90 15.54 31.29
C GLU A 352 -46.00 14.68 30.02
N GLY A 353 -44.96 14.68 29.16
CA GLY A 353 -45.00 14.01 27.86
C GLY A 353 -45.72 14.81 26.76
N GLY A 354 -46.15 14.12 25.69
CA GLY A 354 -46.95 14.73 24.64
C GLY A 354 -47.24 13.81 23.44
N GLU A 355 -47.96 14.36 22.46
CA GLU A 355 -48.44 13.66 21.27
C GLU A 355 -47.68 14.13 20.01
N ILE A 356 -47.22 13.18 19.20
CA ILE A 356 -46.73 13.42 17.83
C ILE A 356 -47.82 12.96 16.86
N CYS A 357 -48.29 13.88 16.01
CA CYS A 357 -49.26 13.58 14.97
C CYS A 357 -48.60 13.59 13.58
N LEU A 358 -48.61 12.44 12.90
CA LEU A 358 -48.19 12.30 11.50
C LEU A 358 -49.43 12.29 10.60
N ARG A 359 -49.48 13.20 9.63
CA ARG A 359 -50.55 13.27 8.63
C ARG A 359 -49.99 13.21 7.22
N THR A 360 -50.61 12.42 6.35
CA THR A 360 -50.35 12.44 4.91
C THR A 360 -51.64 12.83 4.20
N ALA A 361 -51.53 13.74 3.23
CA ALA A 361 -52.65 14.15 2.40
C ALA A 361 -52.17 14.46 0.99
N ARG A 362 -52.97 14.10 -0.02
CA ARG A 362 -52.68 14.46 -1.42
C ARG A 362 -53.47 15.71 -1.78
N HIS A 363 -52.77 16.82 -2.03
CA HIS A 363 -53.38 18.08 -2.47
C HIS A 363 -52.93 18.39 -3.89
N ASP A 364 -53.92 18.48 -4.79
CA ASP A 364 -53.80 18.66 -6.24
C ASP A 364 -53.08 17.51 -6.97
N GLY A 365 -53.78 16.93 -7.95
CA GLY A 365 -53.41 15.68 -8.63
C GLY A 365 -52.10 15.68 -9.37
#